data_AF-A0AAW9IJJ5-F1
#
_entry.id   AF-A0AAW9IJJ5-F1
#
_cell.length_a   1.000
_cell.length_b   1.000
_cell.length_c   1.000
_cell.angle_alpha   90.00
_cell.angle_beta   90.00
_cell.angle_gamma   90.00
#
_symmetry.space_group_name_H-M   'P 1'
#
loop_
_entity.id
_entity.type
_entity.pdbx_description
1 polymer ?
#
loop_
_entity_poly.entity_id
_entity_poly.type
_entity_poly.pdbx_seq_one_letter_code
_entity_poly.pdbx_strand_id
1 'polypeptide(L)'
;MDIKMFSNILLEIFYIIVGLFFILTMMFTLKDKNHKTKYGTALFWGILGVIFILGKYIPSVVTGFLIVIIGILAAFNQINIGSVKELDSTFANLKANEIGIKIFIPSLIIALVALIIAQFTSISGVAAVGISAIVALIST
;
A
#
# COMPACT_ATOMS: atom_id res chain seq x y z
N MET A 1 -14.30 -26.37 5.72
CA MET A 1 -13.44 -25.29 6.23
C MET A 1 -14.22 -24.00 6.09
N ASP A 2 -14.47 -23.30 7.19
CA ASP A 2 -15.35 -22.13 7.21
C ASP A 2 -14.76 -21.01 6.33
N ILE A 3 -15.47 -20.59 5.28
CA ILE A 3 -14.95 -19.64 4.28
C ILE A 3 -14.52 -18.31 4.92
N LYS A 4 -15.16 -17.97 6.05
CA LYS A 4 -14.83 -16.82 6.89
C LYS A 4 -13.47 -16.97 7.57
N MET A 5 -13.16 -18.16 8.08
CA MET A 5 -11.88 -18.44 8.72
C MET A 5 -10.73 -18.32 7.71
N PHE A 6 -10.92 -18.84 6.50
CA PHE A 6 -9.95 -18.68 5.41
C PHE A 6 -9.77 -17.20 5.04
N SER A 7 -10.87 -16.46 4.85
CA SER A 7 -10.81 -15.04 4.52
C SER A 7 -10.09 -14.22 5.60
N ASN A 8 -10.26 -14.55 6.88
CA ASN A 8 -9.61 -13.84 7.98
C ASN A 8 -8.10 -14.08 8.01
N ILE A 9 -7.65 -15.33 7.83
CA ILE A 9 -6.22 -15.66 7.75
C ILE A 9 -5.59 -14.93 6.56
N LEU A 10 -6.24 -14.97 5.40
CA LEU A 10 -5.75 -14.34 4.19
C LEU A 10 -5.63 -12.82 4.35
N LEU A 11 -6.66 -12.19 4.95
CA LEU A 11 -6.65 -10.76 5.27
C LEU A 11 -5.54 -10.39 6.25
N GLU A 12 -5.29 -11.20 7.28
CA GLU A 12 -4.21 -10.96 8.25
C GLU A 12 -2.84 -11.00 7.57
N ILE A 13 -2.61 -11.98 6.67
CA ILE A 13 -1.39 -12.05 5.85
C ILE A 13 -1.23 -10.80 4.98
N PHE A 14 -2.27 -10.36 4.28
CA PHE A 14 -2.20 -9.18 3.43
C PHE A 14 -1.92 -7.91 4.24
N TYR A 15 -2.54 -7.74 5.40
CA TYR A 15 -2.26 -6.59 6.26
C TYR A 15 -0.82 -6.58 6.77
N ILE A 16 -0.26 -7.74 7.13
CA ILE A 16 1.15 -7.83 7.52
C ILE A 16 2.07 -7.45 6.36
N ILE A 17 1.82 -7.96 5.15
CA ILE A 17 2.62 -7.65 3.96
C ILE A 17 2.59 -6.14 3.66
N VAL A 18 1.39 -5.54 3.63
CA VAL A 18 1.23 -4.10 3.38
C VAL A 18 1.91 -3.28 4.48
N GLY A 19 1.78 -3.68 5.74
CA GLY A 19 2.43 -3.03 6.85
C GLY A 19 3.96 -3.09 6.77
N LEU A 20 4.53 -4.22 6.33
CA LEU A 20 5.97 -4.34 6.05
C LEU A 20 6.42 -3.39 4.96
N PHE A 21 5.64 -3.22 3.88
CA PHE A 21 5.95 -2.21 2.84
C PHE A 21 6.00 -0.79 3.43
N PHE A 22 5.09 -0.42 4.32
CA PHE A 22 5.15 0.87 4.99
C PHE A 22 6.39 1.03 5.88
N ILE A 23 6.80 -0.01 6.61
CA ILE A 23 8.05 0.01 7.38
C ILE A 23 9.27 0.12 6.47
N LEU A 24 9.29 -0.55 5.32
CA LEU A 24 10.34 -0.39 4.32
C LEU A 24 10.41 1.06 3.82
N THR A 25 9.27 1.66 3.48
CA THR A 25 9.19 3.06 3.07
C THR A 25 9.68 4.00 4.17
N MET A 26 9.29 3.77 5.44
CA MET A 26 9.82 4.49 6.59
C MET A 26 11.36 4.42 6.65
N MET A 27 11.94 3.23 6.50
CA MET A 27 13.40 3.05 6.51
C MET A 27 14.08 3.77 5.35
N PHE A 28 13.50 3.75 4.14
CA PHE A 28 14.04 4.48 3.00
C PHE A 28 13.96 6.00 3.20
N THR A 29 12.83 6.50 3.71
CA THR A 29 12.70 7.91 4.11
C THR A 29 13.74 8.29 5.17
N LEU A 30 13.98 7.44 6.17
CA LEU A 30 15.01 7.67 7.19
C LEU A 30 16.45 7.55 6.68
N LYS A 31 16.68 6.90 5.53
CA LYS A 31 18.01 6.85 4.91
C LYS A 31 18.25 8.00 3.95
N ASP A 32 17.20 8.62 3.43
CA ASP A 32 17.29 9.83 2.61
C ASP A 32 17.79 11.02 3.45
N LYS A 33 18.99 11.50 3.13
CA LYS A 33 19.62 12.66 3.80
C LYS A 33 19.13 13.99 3.25
N ASN A 34 18.58 14.00 2.03
CA ASN A 34 18.11 15.20 1.35
C ASN A 34 16.61 15.46 1.57
N HIS A 35 15.96 14.61 2.37
CA HIS A 35 14.53 14.68 2.62
C HIS A 35 14.16 15.84 3.55
N LYS A 36 13.45 16.85 3.03
CA LYS A 36 13.06 18.07 3.77
C LYS A 36 12.30 17.79 5.08
N THR A 37 11.33 16.87 5.06
CA THR A 37 10.53 16.48 6.24
C THR A 37 10.73 15.02 6.64
N LYS A 38 11.98 14.57 6.63
CA LYS A 38 12.41 13.19 6.88
C LYS A 38 11.68 12.51 8.05
N TYR A 39 11.68 13.16 9.22
CA TYR A 39 11.14 12.58 10.44
C TYR A 39 9.61 12.50 10.43
N GLY A 40 8.94 13.51 9.86
CA GLY A 40 7.48 13.52 9.74
C GLY A 40 6.95 12.47 8.77
N THR A 41 7.55 12.38 7.57
CA THR A 41 7.22 11.33 6.60
C THR A 41 7.54 9.94 7.14
N ALA A 42 8.67 9.75 7.84
CA ALA A 42 9.02 8.48 8.45
C ALA A 42 8.04 8.07 9.57
N LEU A 43 7.64 9.02 10.43
CA LEU A 43 6.67 8.76 11.49
C LEU A 43 5.31 8.38 10.92
N PHE A 44 4.87 9.05 9.86
CA PHE A 44 3.65 8.71 9.13
C PHE A 44 3.67 7.25 8.63
N TRP A 45 4.71 6.86 7.90
CA TRP A 45 4.84 5.49 7.38
C TRP A 45 5.04 4.46 8.49
N GLY A 46 5.74 4.82 9.56
CA GLY A 46 5.92 3.97 10.75
C GLY A 46 4.61 3.67 11.46
N ILE A 47 3.80 4.71 11.74
CA ILE A 47 2.49 4.54 12.38
C ILE A 47 1.57 3.69 11.50
N LEU A 48 1.52 3.94 10.20
CA LEU A 48 0.75 3.11 9.26
C LEU A 48 1.20 1.64 9.29
N GLY A 49 2.50 1.39 9.23
CA GLY A 49 3.06 0.03 9.29
C GLY A 49 2.66 -0.69 10.58
N VAL A 50 2.75 -0.02 11.72
CA VAL A 50 2.36 -0.59 13.03
C VAL A 50 0.86 -0.89 13.09
N ILE A 51 0.00 0.03 12.63
CA ILE A 51 -1.46 -0.20 12.61
C ILE A 51 -1.81 -1.40 11.72
N PHE A 52 -1.15 -1.53 10.56
CA PHE A 52 -1.44 -2.63 9.64
C PHE A 52 -0.96 -4.00 10.17
N ILE A 53 0.22 -4.07 10.80
CA ILE A 53 0.75 -5.33 11.34
C ILE A 53 0.06 -5.72 12.66
N LEU A 54 -0.10 -4.75 13.57
CA LEU A 54 -0.53 -5.00 14.95
C LEU A 54 -1.95 -4.53 15.25
N GLY A 55 -2.70 -4.04 14.26
CA GLY A 55 -4.03 -3.45 14.46
C GLY A 55 -5.03 -4.37 15.16
N LYS A 56 -4.90 -5.69 15.01
CA LYS A 56 -5.70 -6.70 15.71
C LYS A 56 -5.49 -6.70 17.23
N TYR A 57 -4.30 -6.30 17.69
CA TYR A 57 -3.91 -6.29 19.10
C TYR A 57 -4.02 -4.89 19.74
N ILE A 58 -4.16 -3.83 18.93
CA ILE A 58 -4.23 -2.45 19.39
C ILE A 58 -5.70 -2.08 19.67
N PRO A 59 -6.03 -1.54 20.86
CA PRO A 59 -7.38 -1.05 21.14
C PRO A 59 -7.81 0.02 20.12
N SER A 60 -9.08 -0.01 19.71
CA SER A 60 -9.63 0.92 18.71
C SER A 60 -9.42 2.39 19.06
N VAL A 61 -9.46 2.74 20.35
CA VAL A 61 -9.19 4.11 20.84
C VAL A 61 -7.75 4.54 20.53
N VAL A 62 -6.78 3.64 20.74
CA VAL A 62 -5.36 3.90 20.46
C VAL A 62 -5.14 4.02 18.95
N THR A 63 -5.75 3.14 18.16
CA THR A 63 -5.70 3.23 16.69
C THR A 63 -6.30 4.55 16.20
N GLY A 64 -7.44 4.98 16.74
CA GLY A 64 -8.05 6.26 16.41
C GLY A 64 -7.13 7.44 16.74
N PHE A 65 -6.48 7.43 17.89
CA PHE A 65 -5.51 8.45 18.27
C PHE A 65 -4.30 8.50 17.32
N LEU A 66 -3.75 7.35 16.94
CA LEU A 66 -2.67 7.26 15.96
C LEU A 66 -3.08 7.83 14.59
N ILE A 67 -4.32 7.58 14.15
CA ILE A 67 -4.87 8.16 12.93
C ILE A 67 -4.98 9.69 13.03
N VAL A 68 -5.37 10.23 14.18
CA VAL A 68 -5.39 11.68 14.41
C VAL A 68 -3.99 12.28 14.31
N ILE A 69 -2.96 11.62 14.87
CA ILE A 69 -1.56 12.05 14.73
C ILE A 69 -1.16 12.09 13.25
N ILE A 70 -1.51 11.07 12.47
CA ILE A 70 -1.28 11.05 11.02
C ILE A 70 -1.95 12.26 10.35
N GLY A 71 -3.21 12.55 10.69
CA GLY A 71 -3.92 13.71 10.15
C GLY A 71 -3.25 15.03 10.48
N ILE A 72 -2.71 15.17 11.70
CA ILE A 72 -1.94 16.34 12.13
C ILE A 72 -0.65 16.47 11.30
N LEU A 73 0.11 15.38 11.13
CA LEU A 73 1.32 15.39 10.30
C LEU A 73 1.02 15.81 8.85
N ALA A 74 -0.10 15.34 8.30
CA ALA A 74 -0.57 15.74 6.97
C ALA A 74 -0.95 17.22 6.93
N ALA A 75 -1.70 17.72 7.93
CA ALA A 75 -2.12 19.12 8.01
C ALA A 75 -0.94 20.10 8.09
N PHE A 76 0.14 19.72 8.78
CA PHE A 76 1.37 20.50 8.86
C PHE A 76 2.33 20.29 7.68
N ASN A 77 1.88 19.66 6.58
CA ASN A 77 2.69 19.36 5.40
C ASN A 77 4.01 18.62 5.73
N GLN A 78 4.01 17.78 6.76
CA GLN A 78 5.19 17.02 7.15
C GLN A 78 5.40 15.76 6.30
N ILE A 79 4.47 15.46 5.39
CA ILE A 79 4.53 14.34 4.45
C ILE A 79 4.93 14.90 3.08
N ASN A 80 6.21 14.76 2.74
CA ASN A 80 6.73 15.16 1.42
C ASN A 80 7.30 13.97 0.68
N ILE A 81 7.33 14.10 -0.66
CA ILE A 81 8.02 13.16 -1.54
C ILE A 81 9.53 13.39 -1.37
N GLY A 82 10.26 12.31 -1.09
CA GLY A 82 11.72 12.34 -0.93
C GLY A 82 12.46 12.56 -2.26
N SER A 83 13.78 12.44 -2.24
CA SER A 83 14.58 12.55 -3.47
C SER A 83 14.42 11.29 -4.32
N VAL A 84 13.38 11.26 -5.17
CA VAL A 84 13.27 10.26 -6.23
C VAL A 84 14.16 10.72 -7.36
N LYS A 85 15.14 9.89 -7.75
CA LYS A 85 15.96 10.15 -8.94
C LYS A 85 15.03 10.19 -10.14
N GLU A 86 14.84 11.36 -10.73
CA GLU A 86 14.03 11.50 -11.94
C GLU A 86 14.59 10.53 -13.00
N LEU A 87 13.71 9.70 -13.55
CA LEU A 87 14.05 8.84 -14.67
C LEU A 87 14.41 9.74 -15.85
N ASP A 88 15.45 9.38 -16.59
CA ASP A 88 15.81 10.09 -17.82
C ASP A 88 14.58 10.19 -18.73
N SER A 89 14.14 11.42 -19.01
CA SER A 89 12.91 11.69 -19.74
C SER A 89 12.93 11.08 -21.14
N THR A 90 14.12 10.95 -21.73
CA THR A 90 14.34 10.32 -23.03
C THR A 90 14.06 8.82 -22.97
N PHE A 91 14.60 8.12 -21.98
CA PHE A 91 14.32 6.70 -21.74
C PHE A 91 12.85 6.43 -21.40
N ALA A 92 12.24 7.29 -20.57
CA ALA A 92 10.83 7.18 -20.20
C ALA A 92 9.91 7.30 -21.42
N ASN A 93 10.16 8.27 -22.30
CA ASN A 93 9.37 8.48 -23.52
C ASN A 93 9.55 7.35 -24.55
N LEU A 94 10.76 6.83 -24.72
CA LEU A 94 11.03 5.70 -25.61
C LEU A 94 10.26 4.46 -25.17
N LYS A 95 10.32 4.12 -23.87
CA LYS A 95 9.59 2.96 -23.33
C LYS A 95 8.07 3.19 -23.29
N ALA A 96 7.60 4.41 -23.07
CA ALA A 96 6.18 4.74 -23.12
C ALA A 96 5.60 4.49 -24.52
N ASN A 97 6.31 4.88 -25.59
CA ASN A 97 5.88 4.64 -26.97
C ASN A 97 5.90 3.15 -27.34
N GLU A 98 6.83 2.36 -26.80
CA GLU A 98 6.89 0.91 -27.03
C GLU A 98 5.78 0.14 -26.29
N ILE A 99 5.51 0.48 -25.02
CA ILE A 99 4.58 -0.27 -24.17
C ILE A 99 3.13 0.21 -24.39
N GLY A 100 2.93 1.50 -24.66
CA GLY A 100 1.61 2.08 -24.95
C GLY A 100 0.59 1.76 -23.87
N ILE A 101 -0.64 1.45 -24.27
CA ILE A 101 -1.76 1.16 -23.34
C ILE A 101 -1.57 -0.12 -22.50
N LYS A 102 -0.59 -0.97 -22.85
CA LYS A 102 -0.34 -2.22 -22.11
C LYS A 102 0.12 -1.98 -20.68
N ILE A 103 0.65 -0.79 -20.35
CA ILE A 103 1.00 -0.41 -18.97
C ILE A 103 -0.22 -0.47 -18.01
N PHE A 104 -1.44 -0.35 -18.54
CA PHE A 104 -2.66 -0.35 -17.73
C PHE A 104 -3.26 -1.74 -17.52
N ILE A 105 -2.83 -2.76 -18.26
CA ILE A 105 -3.38 -4.12 -18.19
C ILE A 105 -3.33 -4.69 -16.76
N PRO A 106 -2.22 -4.60 -16.00
CA PRO A 106 -2.19 -5.13 -14.63
C PRO A 106 -3.21 -4.44 -13.73
N SER A 107 -3.31 -3.11 -13.82
CA SER A 107 -4.25 -2.33 -13.00
C SER A 107 -5.70 -2.64 -13.34
N LEU A 108 -6.02 -2.85 -14.62
CA LEU A 108 -7.36 -3.21 -15.06
C LEU A 108 -7.77 -4.61 -14.59
N ILE A 109 -6.85 -5.58 -14.65
CA ILE A 109 -7.09 -6.93 -14.14
C ILE A 109 -7.36 -6.89 -12.63
N ILE A 110 -6.58 -6.11 -11.87
CA ILE A 110 -6.80 -5.95 -10.43
C ILE A 110 -8.22 -5.45 -10.15
N ALA A 111 -8.65 -4.40 -10.83
CA ALA A 111 -9.98 -3.81 -10.62
C ALA A 111 -11.11 -4.77 -10.98
N LEU A 112 -11.04 -5.44 -12.13
CA LEU A 112 -12.08 -6.35 -12.60
C LEU A 112 -12.19 -7.61 -11.73
N VAL A 113 -11.05 -8.24 -11.42
CA VAL A 113 -11.02 -9.46 -10.61
C VAL A 113 -11.47 -9.14 -9.18
N ALA A 114 -11.07 -8.01 -8.61
CA ALA A 114 -11.49 -7.61 -7.26
C ALA A 114 -12.99 -7.37 -7.19
N LEU A 115 -13.57 -6.74 -8.22
CA LEU A 115 -15.01 -6.49 -8.32
C LEU A 115 -15.78 -7.82 -8.40
N ILE A 116 -15.35 -8.75 -9.26
CA ILE A 116 -15.97 -10.07 -9.39
C ILE A 116 -15.92 -10.82 -8.06
N ILE A 117 -14.76 -10.87 -7.40
CA ILE A 117 -14.62 -11.54 -6.11
C ILE A 117 -15.53 -10.89 -5.07
N ALA A 118 -15.55 -9.56 -4.97
CA ALA A 118 -16.38 -8.85 -3.99
C ALA A 118 -17.89 -9.01 -4.23
N GLN A 119 -18.31 -9.12 -5.49
CA GLN A 119 -19.73 -9.24 -5.86
C GLN A 119 -20.29 -10.66 -5.62
N PHE A 120 -19.48 -11.69 -5.85
CA PHE A 120 -19.92 -13.08 -5.82
C PHE A 120 -19.43 -13.89 -4.61
N THR A 121 -18.52 -13.35 -3.80
CA THR A 121 -17.98 -14.03 -2.62
C THR A 121 -18.05 -13.16 -1.36
N SER A 122 -18.07 -13.80 -0.19
CA SER A 122 -18.01 -13.11 1.11
C SER A 122 -16.59 -12.81 1.57
N ILE A 123 -15.61 -12.84 0.66
CA ILE A 123 -14.20 -12.53 0.95
C ILE A 123 -14.08 -11.03 1.20
N SER A 124 -13.26 -10.65 2.17
CA SER A 124 -13.03 -9.23 2.48
C SER A 124 -12.43 -8.48 1.28
N GLY A 125 -12.79 -7.21 1.12
CA GLY A 125 -12.33 -6.39 -0.01
C GLY A 125 -10.79 -6.30 -0.11
N VAL A 126 -10.09 -6.20 1.03
CA VAL A 126 -8.62 -6.19 1.05
C VAL A 126 -8.03 -7.52 0.56
N ALA A 127 -8.60 -8.65 0.98
CA ALA A 127 -8.17 -9.96 0.50
C ALA A 127 -8.50 -10.15 -0.99
N ALA A 128 -9.65 -9.64 -1.45
CA ALA A 128 -10.03 -9.66 -2.87
C ALA A 128 -9.03 -8.87 -3.74
N VAL A 129 -8.64 -7.67 -3.32
CA VAL A 129 -7.61 -6.86 -4.00
C VAL A 129 -6.26 -7.59 -4.02
N GLY A 130 -5.89 -8.21 -2.90
CA GLY A 130 -4.66 -8.99 -2.79
C GLY A 130 -4.61 -10.20 -3.74
N ILE A 131 -5.69 -10.98 -3.83
CA ILE A 131 -5.81 -12.09 -4.79
C ILE A 131 -5.71 -11.55 -6.23
N SER A 132 -6.38 -10.44 -6.50
CA SER A 132 -6.42 -9.82 -7.83
C SER A 132 -5.05 -9.32 -8.28
N ALA A 133 -4.22 -8.83 -7.34
CA ALA A 133 -2.83 -8.45 -7.61
C ALA A 133 -1.97 -9.65 -8.03
N ILE A 134 -2.16 -10.82 -7.42
CA ILE A 134 -1.45 -12.06 -7.80
C ILE A 134 -1.88 -12.51 -9.20
N VAL A 135 -3.19 -12.49 -9.48
CA VAL A 135 -3.71 -12.84 -10.82
C VAL A 135 -3.16 -11.89 -11.88
N ALA A 136 -3.15 -10.58 -11.61
CA ALA A 136 -2.59 -9.58 -12.51
C ALA A 136 -1.10 -9.78 -12.78
N LEU A 137 -0.31 -10.10 -11.74
CA LEU A 137 1.12 -10.37 -11.85
C LEU A 137 1.42 -11.62 -12.69
N ILE A 138 0.60 -12.66 -12.60
CA ILE A 138 0.77 -13.88 -13.42
C ILE A 138 0.36 -13.63 -14.87
N SER A 139 -0.61 -12.74 -15.08
CA SER A 139 -1.24 -12.53 -16.40
C SER A 139 -0.57 -11.45 -17.26
N THR A 140 0.35 -10.64 -16.69
CA THR A 140 1.02 -9.53 -17.39
C THR A 140 2.53 -9.60 -17.23
#